data_AF-A0A1M7CU06-F1
#
_entry.id   AF-A0A1M7CU06-F1
#
_cell.length_a   1.000
_cell.length_b   1.000
_cell.length_c   1.000
_cell.angle_alpha   90.00
_cell.angle_beta   90.00
_cell.angle_gamma   90.00
#
_symmetry.space_group_name_H-M   'P 1'
#
loop_
_entity.id
_entity.type
_entity.pdbx_description
1 polymer ?
#
loop_
_entity_poly.entity_id
_entity_poly.type
_entity_poly.pdbx_seq_one_letter_code
_entity_poly.pdbx_strand_id
1 'polypeptide(L)'
;MKKNTVFLILLMLCSSFITAQEAKSEYQVFAKKLIENVKNNNKEALGDLVVYPLKREYPIPDINNKSDFIKRFDEIFDTGLKNEIIKSNPVKDWFDMGLRGVMLNHGIIWLDVDGRLTAINYQSKFETDLKNKLIASQKKELDPSIAFFQTPICILETAKFKIRIDNLGNNNYRFASWSIDKKMSEKPDLVINGGKLIVEGIGGNHQYEFKKDKYTYECAIIVLGEKNSPPARLTIYLGTKKTLVQDAKIVPR
;
A
#
# COMPACT_ATOMS: atom_id res chain seq x y z
N MET A 1 7.02 37.33 54.71
CA MET A 1 6.21 37.34 53.47
C MET A 1 7.02 37.80 52.24
N LYS A 2 8.11 37.12 51.86
CA LYS A 2 8.96 37.55 50.72
C LYS A 2 9.65 36.43 49.91
N LYS A 3 9.23 35.16 50.05
CA LYS A 3 9.80 34.03 49.26
C LYS A 3 8.81 33.32 48.33
N ASN A 4 7.49 33.56 48.47
CA ASN A 4 6.48 32.87 47.66
C ASN A 4 6.06 33.67 46.41
N THR A 5 6.47 34.94 46.28
CA THR A 5 6.08 35.79 45.15
C THR A 5 7.02 35.66 43.95
N VAL A 6 8.24 35.14 44.14
CA VAL A 6 9.22 34.98 43.05
C VAL A 6 8.94 33.74 42.19
N PHE A 7 8.32 32.70 42.77
CA PHE A 7 8.04 31.46 42.05
C PHE A 7 6.86 31.59 41.07
N LEU A 8 5.92 32.51 41.30
CA LEU A 8 4.80 32.76 40.39
C LEU A 8 5.18 33.59 39.16
N ILE A 9 6.25 34.39 39.22
CA ILE A 9 6.71 35.19 38.07
C ILE A 9 7.54 34.33 37.10
N LEU A 10 8.22 33.29 37.60
CA LEU A 10 9.00 32.38 36.76
C LEU A 10 8.13 31.38 35.98
N LEU A 11 6.92 31.08 36.44
CA LEU A 11 5.96 30.20 35.74
C LEU A 11 5.16 30.90 34.63
N MET A 12 5.12 32.23 34.61
CA MET A 12 4.47 32.99 33.53
C MET A 12 5.38 33.27 32.33
N LEU A 13 6.69 32.96 32.42
CA LEU A 13 7.67 33.20 31.35
C LEU A 13 7.93 32.00 30.43
N CYS A 14 7.31 30.85 30.69
CA CYS A 14 7.48 29.63 29.86
C CYS A 14 6.32 29.37 28.88
N SER A 15 5.31 30.24 28.80
CA SER A 15 4.14 30.04 27.93
C SER A 15 4.23 30.70 26.55
N SER A 16 5.35 31.36 26.21
CA SER A 16 5.48 32.14 24.98
C SER A 16 6.48 31.61 23.95
N PHE A 17 6.81 30.31 23.95
CA PHE A 17 7.54 29.68 22.83
C PHE A 17 7.09 28.24 22.55
N ILE A 18 5.78 28.03 22.39
CA ILE A 18 5.28 26.90 21.59
C ILE A 18 4.97 27.47 20.19
N THR A 19 5.94 27.46 19.29
CA THR A 19 5.70 27.71 17.86
C THR A 19 5.04 26.46 17.25
N ALA A 20 3.76 26.25 17.56
CA ALA A 20 2.91 25.26 16.88
C ALA A 20 2.29 25.81 15.57
N GLN A 21 2.80 26.94 15.06
CA GLN A 21 2.18 27.71 13.97
C GLN A 21 3.11 27.94 12.76
N GLU A 22 4.14 27.12 12.56
CA GLU A 22 4.95 27.14 11.31
C GLU A 22 4.65 25.96 10.37
N ALA A 23 4.35 24.77 10.93
CA ALA A 23 4.05 23.56 10.16
C ALA A 23 2.87 23.72 9.18
N LYS A 24 1.86 24.53 9.52
CA LYS A 24 0.73 24.82 8.61
C LYS A 24 1.16 25.50 7.31
N SER A 25 2.30 26.19 7.26
CA SER A 25 2.71 26.98 6.09
C SER A 25 3.49 26.18 5.05
N GLU A 26 4.37 25.27 5.46
CA GLU A 26 5.27 24.53 4.56
C GLU A 26 4.50 23.53 3.69
N TYR A 27 3.58 22.76 4.28
CA TYR A 27 2.78 21.79 3.53
C TYR A 27 1.88 22.43 2.46
N GLN A 28 1.41 23.67 2.70
CA GLN A 28 0.67 24.43 1.69
C GLN A 28 1.54 24.76 0.48
N VAL A 29 2.85 24.95 0.66
CA VAL A 29 3.79 25.16 -0.46
C VAL A 29 3.87 23.90 -1.31
N PHE A 30 3.95 22.72 -0.71
CA PHE A 30 3.96 21.45 -1.43
C PHE A 30 2.66 21.22 -2.21
N ALA A 31 1.51 21.43 -1.57
CA ALA A 31 0.20 21.34 -2.21
C ALA A 31 0.11 22.29 -3.43
N LYS A 32 0.47 23.57 -3.26
CA LYS A 32 0.50 24.55 -4.35
C LYS A 32 1.44 24.13 -5.49
N LYS A 33 2.63 23.63 -5.16
CA LYS A 33 3.61 23.16 -6.16
C LYS A 33 3.07 21.99 -6.97
N LEU A 34 2.41 21.02 -6.33
CA LEU A 34 1.78 19.90 -7.04
C LEU A 34 0.66 20.41 -7.95
N ILE A 35 -0.23 21.25 -7.41
CA ILE A 35 -1.37 21.82 -8.15
C ILE A 35 -0.90 22.54 -9.41
N GLU A 36 0.09 23.42 -9.30
CA GLU A 36 0.61 24.16 -10.45
C GLU A 36 1.28 23.25 -11.49
N ASN A 37 2.02 22.23 -11.06
CA ASN A 37 2.61 21.28 -12.00
C ASN A 37 1.55 20.44 -12.74
N VAL A 38 0.47 20.04 -12.05
CA VAL A 38 -0.63 19.31 -12.68
C VAL A 38 -1.41 20.22 -13.64
N LYS A 39 -1.70 21.46 -13.23
CA LYS A 39 -2.38 22.47 -14.05
C LYS A 39 -1.65 22.78 -15.35
N ASN A 40 -0.31 22.85 -15.29
CA ASN A 40 0.53 23.13 -16.45
C ASN A 40 0.98 21.86 -17.20
N ASN A 41 0.51 20.68 -16.79
CA ASN A 41 0.87 19.39 -17.39
C ASN A 41 2.40 19.15 -17.40
N ASN A 42 3.10 19.60 -16.36
CA ASN A 42 4.57 19.51 -16.21
C ASN A 42 4.99 18.10 -15.78
N LYS A 43 4.84 17.11 -16.67
CA LYS A 43 5.11 15.68 -16.39
C LYS A 43 6.53 15.44 -15.90
N GLU A 44 7.51 16.16 -16.46
CA GLU A 44 8.92 16.08 -16.05
C GLU A 44 9.11 16.49 -14.59
N ALA A 45 8.61 17.67 -14.22
CA ALA A 45 8.73 18.19 -12.86
C ALA A 45 7.96 17.32 -11.86
N LEU A 46 6.79 16.78 -12.25
CA LEU A 46 6.07 15.81 -11.42
C LEU A 46 6.87 14.52 -11.25
N GLY A 47 7.49 14.01 -12.31
CA GLY A 47 8.32 12.81 -12.24
C GLY A 47 9.54 12.97 -11.34
N ASP A 48 10.12 14.17 -11.26
CA ASP A 48 11.21 14.46 -10.30
C ASP A 48 10.76 14.47 -8.83
N LEU A 49 9.45 14.64 -8.58
CA LEU A 49 8.87 14.66 -7.24
C LEU A 49 8.41 13.28 -6.76
N VAL A 50 8.41 12.25 -7.60
CA VAL A 50 7.88 10.93 -7.22
C VAL A 50 8.92 10.14 -6.43
N VAL A 51 8.47 9.52 -5.34
CA VAL A 51 9.22 8.46 -4.65
C VAL A 51 8.95 7.14 -5.37
N TYR A 52 9.97 6.62 -6.05
CA TYR A 52 9.88 5.36 -6.80
C TYR A 52 10.25 4.14 -5.93
N PRO A 53 9.63 2.96 -6.16
CA PRO A 53 8.54 2.73 -7.13
C PRO A 53 7.19 3.27 -6.62
N LEU A 54 6.44 3.95 -7.50
CA LEU A 54 5.08 4.40 -7.20
C LEU A 54 4.12 3.22 -7.37
N LYS A 55 3.54 2.78 -6.25
CA LYS A 55 2.70 1.58 -6.19
C LYS A 55 1.35 1.79 -6.88
N ARG A 56 0.95 0.82 -7.70
CA ARG A 56 -0.42 0.73 -8.28
C ARG A 56 -1.24 -0.38 -7.64
N GLU A 57 -2.51 -0.54 -7.99
CA GLU A 57 -3.27 -1.71 -7.53
C GLU A 57 -2.87 -2.97 -8.28
N TYR A 58 -2.52 -4.05 -7.57
CA TYR A 58 -2.21 -5.33 -8.20
C TYR A 58 -3.44 -5.87 -8.98
N PRO A 59 -3.27 -6.41 -10.21
CA PRO A 59 -2.00 -6.75 -10.87
C PRO A 59 -1.42 -5.69 -11.83
N ILE A 60 -1.77 -4.42 -11.74
CA ILE A 60 -1.13 -3.38 -12.55
C ILE A 60 0.35 -3.26 -12.14
N PRO A 61 1.30 -3.24 -13.11
CA PRO A 61 2.71 -3.02 -12.80
C PRO A 61 2.94 -1.68 -12.10
N ASP A 62 3.87 -1.68 -11.14
CA ASP A 62 4.34 -0.46 -10.48
C ASP A 62 5.03 0.47 -11.47
N ILE A 63 5.01 1.77 -11.17
CA ILE A 63 5.83 2.73 -11.89
C ILE A 63 7.21 2.75 -11.24
N ASN A 64 8.22 2.26 -11.94
CA ASN A 64 9.52 1.98 -11.30
C ASN A 64 10.51 3.15 -11.35
N ASN A 65 10.31 4.12 -12.23
CA ASN A 65 11.21 5.25 -12.41
C ASN A 65 10.52 6.40 -13.17
N LYS A 66 11.25 7.52 -13.30
CA LYS A 66 10.79 8.73 -13.99
C LYS A 66 10.37 8.50 -15.44
N SER A 67 11.15 7.73 -16.21
CA SER A 67 10.83 7.47 -17.62
C SER A 67 9.51 6.70 -17.76
N ASP A 68 9.29 5.70 -16.91
CA ASP A 68 8.04 4.94 -16.83
C ASP A 68 6.86 5.84 -16.42
N PHE A 69 7.07 6.69 -15.42
CA PHE A 69 6.06 7.67 -14.99
C PHE A 69 5.62 8.59 -16.11
N ILE A 70 6.55 9.17 -16.87
CA ILE A 70 6.22 10.08 -17.97
C ILE A 70 5.42 9.34 -19.06
N LYS A 71 5.83 8.11 -19.41
CA LYS A 71 5.14 7.27 -20.41
C LYS A 71 3.71 6.95 -19.99
N ARG A 72 3.51 6.61 -18.71
CA ARG A 72 2.24 6.17 -18.15
C ARG A 72 1.47 7.31 -17.46
N PHE A 73 1.91 8.56 -17.64
CA PHE A 73 1.33 9.70 -16.91
C PHE A 73 -0.17 9.84 -17.16
N ASP A 74 -0.59 9.76 -18.42
CA ASP A 74 -2.00 9.92 -18.80
C ASP A 74 -2.84 8.67 -18.46
N GLU A 75 -2.20 7.54 -18.12
CA GLU A 75 -2.90 6.38 -17.55
C GLU A 75 -3.34 6.66 -16.11
N ILE A 76 -2.59 7.48 -15.37
CA ILE A 76 -2.80 7.75 -13.94
C ILE A 76 -3.53 9.08 -13.74
N PHE A 77 -3.05 10.15 -14.37
CA PHE A 77 -3.59 11.51 -14.27
C PHE A 77 -4.65 11.76 -15.35
N ASP A 78 -5.76 11.05 -15.23
CA ASP A 78 -6.94 11.32 -16.06
C ASP A 78 -7.61 12.65 -15.69
N THR A 79 -8.63 13.04 -16.46
CA THR A 79 -9.38 14.28 -16.22
C THR A 79 -10.00 14.31 -14.82
N GLY A 80 -10.41 13.17 -14.27
CA GLY A 80 -10.98 13.08 -12.93
C GLY A 80 -9.96 13.47 -11.87
N LEU A 81 -8.82 12.78 -11.84
CA LEU A 81 -7.75 13.07 -10.90
C LEU A 81 -7.19 14.49 -11.06
N LYS A 82 -6.96 14.94 -12.30
CA LYS A 82 -6.48 16.31 -12.56
C LYS A 82 -7.43 17.35 -11.97
N ASN A 83 -8.74 17.15 -12.12
CA ASN A 83 -9.74 18.07 -11.56
C ASN A 83 -9.76 18.08 -10.04
N GLU A 84 -9.69 16.91 -9.38
CA GLU A 84 -9.60 16.81 -7.92
C GLU A 84 -8.40 17.61 -7.39
N ILE A 85 -7.25 17.51 -8.05
CA ILE A 85 -6.03 18.24 -7.66
C ILE A 85 -6.19 19.73 -7.94
N ILE A 86 -6.49 20.12 -9.18
CA ILE A 86 -6.47 21.52 -9.63
C ILE A 86 -7.50 22.38 -8.87
N LYS A 87 -8.65 21.79 -8.53
CA LYS A 87 -9.72 22.51 -7.82
C LYS A 87 -9.56 22.49 -6.30
N SER A 88 -8.64 21.68 -5.77
CA SER A 88 -8.40 21.61 -4.33
C SER A 88 -7.87 22.94 -3.78
N ASN A 89 -8.32 23.30 -2.59
CA ASN A 89 -7.82 24.42 -1.81
C ASN A 89 -6.62 23.97 -0.96
N PRO A 90 -5.42 24.55 -1.15
CA PRO A 90 -4.20 24.15 -0.42
C PRO A 90 -4.30 24.21 1.11
N VAL A 91 -5.24 24.98 1.66
CA VAL A 91 -5.42 25.17 3.11
C VAL A 91 -6.49 24.25 3.68
N LYS A 92 -7.55 23.95 2.91
CA LYS A 92 -8.74 23.25 3.42
C LYS A 92 -8.79 21.77 3.06
N ASP A 93 -8.28 21.43 1.88
CA ASP A 93 -8.44 20.08 1.31
C ASP A 93 -7.17 19.24 1.50
N TRP A 94 -6.09 19.86 1.99
CA TRP A 94 -4.80 19.22 2.26
C TRP A 94 -4.58 19.14 3.76
N PHE A 95 -4.40 17.93 4.27
CA PHE A 95 -4.31 17.64 5.70
C PHE A 95 -2.91 17.20 6.07
N ASP A 96 -2.32 17.90 7.03
CA ASP A 96 -1.05 17.53 7.66
C ASP A 96 -1.25 16.34 8.60
N MET A 97 -0.50 15.26 8.33
CA MET A 97 -0.52 14.01 9.07
C MET A 97 0.77 13.79 9.86
N GLY A 98 1.51 14.86 10.13
CA GLY A 98 2.77 14.88 10.87
C GLY A 98 3.87 14.14 10.11
N LEU A 99 4.53 13.20 10.77
CA LEU A 99 5.63 12.40 10.17
C LEU A 99 5.19 11.53 8.97
N ARG A 100 3.88 11.40 8.70
CA ARG A 100 3.36 10.73 7.50
C ARG A 100 3.34 11.64 6.27
N GLY A 101 3.52 12.95 6.44
CA GLY A 101 3.41 13.95 5.40
C GLY A 101 1.98 14.49 5.25
N VAL A 102 1.60 14.82 4.02
CA VAL A 102 0.35 15.53 3.70
C VAL A 102 -0.53 14.68 2.82
N MET A 103 -1.83 14.68 3.07
CA MET A 103 -2.79 14.01 2.20
C MET A 103 -3.81 14.98 1.60
N LEU A 104 -4.19 14.73 0.35
CA LEU A 104 -5.34 15.39 -0.29
C LEU A 104 -6.62 14.64 0.05
N ASN A 105 -7.64 15.36 0.53
CA ASN A 105 -8.95 14.84 0.90
C ASN A 105 -8.80 13.62 1.83
N HIS A 106 -9.48 12.51 1.50
CA HIS A 106 -9.44 11.26 2.25
C HIS A 106 -8.26 10.37 1.82
N GLY A 107 -7.10 10.96 1.52
CA GLY A 107 -5.92 10.22 1.10
C GLY A 107 -5.89 9.88 -0.39
N ILE A 108 -6.50 10.70 -1.25
CA ILE A 108 -6.45 10.52 -2.72
C ILE A 108 -5.00 10.59 -3.22
N ILE A 109 -4.22 11.50 -2.67
CA ILE A 109 -2.79 11.67 -2.91
C ILE A 109 -2.08 11.82 -1.56
N TRP A 110 -0.86 11.28 -1.49
CA TRP A 110 0.06 11.48 -0.38
C TRP A 110 1.36 12.12 -0.84
N LEU A 111 1.78 13.15 -0.11
CA LEU A 111 3.10 13.74 -0.17
C LEU A 111 3.83 13.40 1.13
N ASP A 112 5.13 13.12 1.09
CA ASP A 112 5.92 13.01 2.31
C ASP A 112 6.26 14.38 2.91
N VAL A 113 7.06 14.38 3.99
CA VAL A 113 7.47 15.58 4.72
C VAL A 113 8.33 16.54 3.87
N ASP A 114 8.91 16.05 2.76
CA ASP A 114 9.69 16.85 1.81
C ASP A 114 8.85 17.29 0.59
N GLY A 115 7.55 17.01 0.60
CA GLY A 115 6.63 17.32 -0.49
C GLY A 115 6.76 16.40 -1.72
N ARG A 116 7.39 15.24 -1.57
CA ARG A 116 7.52 14.24 -2.65
C ARG A 116 6.28 13.36 -2.72
N LEU A 117 5.83 13.04 -3.92
CA LEU A 117 4.67 12.21 -4.19
C LEU A 117 4.96 10.74 -3.86
N THR A 118 4.32 10.21 -2.82
CA THR A 118 4.53 8.84 -2.32
C THR A 118 3.39 7.88 -2.67
N ALA A 119 2.16 8.38 -2.83
CA ALA A 119 1.03 7.56 -3.24
C ALA A 119 -0.02 8.33 -4.02
N ILE A 120 -0.67 7.63 -4.94
CA ILE A 120 -1.91 8.04 -5.61
C ILE A 120 -2.90 6.89 -5.39
N ASN A 121 -3.86 7.07 -4.48
CA ASN A 121 -4.87 6.04 -4.18
C ASN A 121 -6.08 6.14 -5.12
N TYR A 122 -6.16 7.21 -5.92
CA TYR A 122 -7.09 7.27 -7.04
C TYR A 122 -6.76 6.21 -8.09
N GLN A 123 -7.82 5.58 -8.61
CA GLN A 123 -7.75 4.59 -9.67
C GLN A 123 -8.48 5.15 -10.89
N SER A 124 -7.75 5.42 -11.97
CA SER A 124 -8.34 5.96 -13.19
C SER A 124 -9.22 4.93 -13.89
N LYS A 125 -10.02 5.40 -14.86
CA LYS A 125 -10.75 4.48 -15.75
C LYS A 125 -9.80 3.56 -16.52
N PHE A 126 -8.71 4.10 -17.05
CA PHE A 126 -7.71 3.31 -17.78
C PHE A 126 -7.16 2.19 -16.91
N GLU A 127 -6.76 2.50 -15.68
CA GLU A 127 -6.17 1.52 -14.78
C GLU A 127 -7.21 0.49 -14.30
N THR A 128 -8.45 0.91 -14.09
CA THR A 128 -9.55 -0.02 -13.80
C THR A 128 -9.75 -1.03 -14.93
N ASP A 129 -9.77 -0.56 -16.18
CA ASP A 129 -9.92 -1.41 -17.36
C ASP A 129 -8.69 -2.33 -17.55
N LEU A 130 -7.47 -1.80 -17.34
CA LEU A 130 -6.23 -2.57 -17.39
C LEU A 130 -6.19 -3.65 -16.31
N LYS A 131 -6.57 -3.32 -15.07
CA LYS A 131 -6.69 -4.28 -13.96
C LYS A 131 -7.61 -5.44 -14.33
N ASN A 132 -8.80 -5.13 -14.84
CA ASN A 132 -9.77 -6.15 -15.26
C ASN A 132 -9.22 -7.04 -16.38
N LYS A 133 -8.55 -6.45 -17.37
CA LYS A 133 -7.90 -7.18 -18.46
C LYS A 133 -6.81 -8.14 -17.95
N LEU A 134 -5.95 -7.66 -17.05
CA LEU A 134 -4.86 -8.47 -16.47
C LEU A 134 -5.41 -9.60 -15.60
N ILE A 135 -6.45 -9.34 -14.80
CA ILE A 135 -7.15 -10.38 -14.02
C ILE A 135 -7.73 -11.45 -14.95
N ALA A 136 -8.38 -11.05 -16.05
CA ALA A 136 -8.92 -11.98 -17.03
C ALA A 136 -7.81 -12.80 -17.72
N SER A 137 -6.64 -12.22 -17.96
CA SER A 137 -5.47 -12.96 -18.46
C SER A 137 -4.97 -13.99 -17.46
N GLN A 138 -4.76 -13.58 -16.21
CA GLN A 138 -4.30 -14.50 -15.15
C GLN A 138 -5.23 -15.70 -14.99
N LYS A 139 -6.55 -15.52 -15.07
CA LYS A 139 -7.52 -16.63 -15.00
C LYS A 139 -7.28 -17.71 -16.06
N LYS A 140 -6.77 -17.36 -17.24
CA LYS A 140 -6.47 -18.32 -18.32
C LYS A 140 -5.19 -19.13 -18.06
N GLU A 141 -4.33 -18.65 -17.17
CA GLU A 141 -3.05 -19.27 -16.83
C GLU A 141 -3.14 -20.17 -15.58
N LEU A 142 -4.33 -20.31 -15.00
CA LEU A 142 -4.58 -21.13 -13.82
C LEU A 142 -5.29 -22.43 -14.19
N ASP A 143 -5.15 -23.42 -13.31
CA ASP A 143 -6.01 -24.60 -13.33
C ASP A 143 -7.50 -24.20 -13.24
N PRO A 144 -8.39 -24.79 -14.05
CA PRO A 144 -9.81 -24.43 -14.09
C PRO A 144 -10.51 -24.48 -12.72
N SER A 145 -10.07 -25.34 -11.80
CA SER A 145 -10.67 -25.47 -10.46
C SER A 145 -10.45 -24.25 -9.57
N ILE A 146 -9.57 -23.32 -9.94
CA ILE A 146 -9.32 -22.08 -9.21
C ILE A 146 -9.37 -20.82 -10.10
N ALA A 147 -9.70 -20.95 -11.39
CA ALA A 147 -9.77 -19.84 -12.35
C ALA A 147 -10.93 -18.85 -12.12
N PHE A 148 -11.54 -18.85 -10.93
CA PHE A 148 -12.57 -17.92 -10.48
C PHE A 148 -12.11 -17.18 -9.23
N PHE A 149 -12.17 -15.86 -9.26
CA PHE A 149 -11.89 -14.95 -8.14
C PHE A 149 -12.29 -13.52 -8.54
N GLN A 150 -12.51 -12.67 -7.54
CA GLN A 150 -12.77 -11.24 -7.76
C GLN A 150 -11.45 -10.51 -8.04
N THR A 151 -10.51 -10.60 -7.09
CA THR A 151 -9.23 -9.90 -7.18
C THR A 151 -8.12 -10.83 -6.70
N PRO A 152 -7.00 -10.95 -7.44
CA PRO A 152 -5.84 -11.67 -6.95
C PRO A 152 -5.12 -10.80 -5.91
N ILE A 153 -4.62 -11.40 -4.83
CA ILE A 153 -3.97 -10.64 -3.75
C ILE A 153 -2.46 -10.65 -3.92
N CYS A 154 -1.87 -11.84 -3.98
CA CYS A 154 -0.44 -12.00 -4.18
C CYS A 154 -0.09 -13.43 -4.61
N ILE A 155 1.13 -13.58 -5.09
CA ILE A 155 1.79 -14.88 -5.24
C ILE A 155 3.03 -14.85 -4.36
N LEU A 156 3.16 -15.85 -3.49
CA LEU A 156 4.30 -16.04 -2.61
C LEU A 156 5.11 -17.25 -3.10
N GLU A 157 6.42 -17.11 -3.10
CA GLU A 157 7.33 -18.23 -3.35
C GLU A 157 8.23 -18.42 -2.14
N THR A 158 8.13 -19.60 -1.53
CA THR A 158 9.04 -20.07 -0.50
C THR A 158 10.11 -20.97 -1.13
N ALA A 159 11.01 -21.53 -0.31
CA ALA A 159 11.97 -22.54 -0.78
C ALA A 159 11.31 -23.82 -1.32
N LYS A 160 10.05 -24.10 -0.97
CA LYS A 160 9.36 -25.36 -1.32
C LYS A 160 8.03 -25.17 -2.05
N PHE A 161 7.40 -24.01 -1.92
CA PHE A 161 6.03 -23.81 -2.34
C PHE A 161 5.86 -22.54 -3.17
N LYS A 162 5.04 -22.66 -4.21
CA LYS A 162 4.36 -21.53 -4.83
C LYS A 162 2.98 -21.43 -4.21
N ILE A 163 2.59 -20.26 -3.76
CA ILE A 163 1.31 -20.02 -3.06
C ILE A 163 0.64 -18.84 -3.72
N ARG A 164 -0.64 -18.97 -4.06
CA ARG A 164 -1.48 -17.91 -4.58
C ARG A 164 -2.58 -17.61 -3.58
N ILE A 165 -2.77 -16.33 -3.29
CA ILE A 165 -3.89 -15.84 -2.48
C ILE A 165 -4.82 -15.05 -3.40
N ASP A 166 -6.09 -15.40 -3.41
CA ASP A 166 -7.14 -14.69 -4.14
C ASP A 166 -8.24 -14.24 -3.18
N ASN A 167 -8.82 -13.07 -3.43
CA ASN A 167 -10.07 -12.64 -2.83
C ASN A 167 -11.24 -13.13 -3.70
N LEU A 168 -12.11 -13.94 -3.13
CA LEU A 168 -13.31 -14.46 -3.78
C LEU A 168 -14.52 -13.53 -3.61
N GLY A 169 -14.38 -12.45 -2.84
CA GLY A 169 -15.46 -11.54 -2.43
C GLY A 169 -15.99 -11.87 -1.03
N ASN A 170 -16.77 -10.95 -0.44
CA ASN A 170 -17.45 -11.15 0.85
C ASN A 170 -16.52 -11.63 1.99
N ASN A 171 -15.33 -11.04 2.11
CA ASN A 171 -14.31 -11.41 3.09
C ASN A 171 -13.89 -12.90 3.04
N ASN A 172 -14.00 -13.53 1.88
CA ASN A 172 -13.60 -14.92 1.65
C ASN A 172 -12.32 -14.96 0.81
N TYR A 173 -11.21 -15.31 1.43
CA TYR A 173 -9.94 -15.51 0.74
C TYR A 173 -9.70 -16.98 0.45
N ARG A 174 -9.01 -17.26 -0.66
CA ARG A 174 -8.55 -18.61 -1.03
C ARG A 174 -7.04 -18.69 -1.00
N PHE A 175 -6.53 -19.73 -0.37
CA PHE A 175 -5.15 -20.20 -0.46
C PHE A 175 -5.10 -21.34 -1.48
N ALA A 176 -4.24 -21.24 -2.48
CA ALA A 176 -3.88 -22.35 -3.36
C ALA A 176 -2.36 -22.50 -3.35
N SER A 177 -1.85 -23.72 -3.23
CA SER A 177 -0.41 -23.98 -3.25
C SER A 177 -0.02 -25.13 -4.14
N TRP A 178 1.20 -25.05 -4.64
CA TRP A 178 1.88 -26.07 -5.40
C TRP A 178 3.30 -26.24 -4.86
N SER A 179 3.88 -27.40 -5.09
CA SER A 179 5.33 -27.58 -5.06
C SER A 179 6.01 -26.54 -5.97
N ILE A 180 7.17 -26.01 -5.60
CA ILE A 180 7.78 -24.84 -6.25
C ILE A 180 7.95 -24.97 -7.78
N ASP A 181 8.26 -26.18 -8.26
CA ASP A 181 8.51 -26.49 -9.67
C ASP A 181 7.23 -26.62 -10.52
N LYS A 182 6.05 -26.75 -9.88
CA LYS A 182 4.78 -26.87 -10.59
C LYS A 182 4.28 -25.53 -11.10
N LYS A 183 3.62 -25.56 -12.26
CA LYS A 183 2.95 -24.40 -12.86
C LYS A 183 1.57 -24.20 -12.23
N MET A 184 1.12 -22.95 -12.14
CA MET A 184 -0.22 -22.65 -11.60
C MET A 184 -1.37 -23.12 -12.52
N SER A 185 -1.07 -23.44 -13.78
CA SER A 185 -2.00 -24.07 -14.72
C SER A 185 -2.27 -25.55 -14.40
N GLU A 186 -1.42 -26.18 -13.58
CA GLU A 186 -1.62 -27.54 -13.10
C GLU A 186 -2.50 -27.53 -11.85
N LYS A 187 -3.16 -28.67 -11.58
CA LYS A 187 -4.00 -28.83 -10.38
C LYS A 187 -3.21 -28.49 -9.10
N PRO A 188 -3.72 -27.59 -8.24
CA PRO A 188 -3.06 -27.27 -6.98
C PRO A 188 -2.92 -28.49 -6.07
N ASP A 189 -1.81 -28.57 -5.34
CA ASP A 189 -1.56 -29.60 -4.34
C ASP A 189 -2.49 -29.42 -3.13
N LEU A 190 -2.84 -28.16 -2.82
CA LEU A 190 -3.74 -27.82 -1.74
C LEU A 190 -4.54 -26.56 -2.09
N VAL A 191 -5.84 -26.60 -1.81
CA VAL A 191 -6.74 -25.44 -1.85
C VAL A 191 -7.48 -25.35 -0.52
N ILE A 192 -7.53 -24.13 0.06
CA ILE A 192 -8.29 -23.82 1.27
C ILE A 192 -9.07 -22.53 1.01
N ASN A 193 -10.39 -22.58 1.18
CA ASN A 193 -11.28 -21.43 1.09
C ASN A 193 -11.66 -20.92 2.49
N GLY A 194 -12.32 -19.77 2.58
CA GLY A 194 -12.79 -19.23 3.86
C GLY A 194 -11.69 -18.59 4.69
N GLY A 195 -10.60 -18.16 4.05
CA GLY A 195 -9.53 -17.44 4.71
C GLY A 195 -9.95 -16.04 5.15
N LYS A 196 -9.21 -15.48 6.10
CA LYS A 196 -9.47 -14.16 6.68
C LYS A 196 -8.23 -13.28 6.61
N LEU A 197 -8.45 -11.98 6.38
CA LEU A 197 -7.41 -10.95 6.52
C LEU A 197 -7.38 -10.48 7.98
N ILE A 198 -6.20 -10.51 8.59
CA ILE A 198 -5.92 -9.97 9.92
C ILE A 198 -4.90 -8.84 9.74
N VAL A 199 -5.27 -7.62 10.12
CA VAL A 199 -4.40 -6.45 10.01
C VAL A 199 -3.75 -6.17 11.36
N GLU A 200 -2.43 -5.96 11.35
CA GLU A 200 -1.63 -5.74 12.55
C GLU A 200 -1.24 -4.25 12.67
N GLY A 201 -1.92 -3.54 13.56
CA GLY A 201 -1.63 -2.13 13.82
C GLY A 201 -1.79 -1.23 12.58
N ILE A 202 -1.01 -0.16 12.53
CA ILE A 202 -1.12 0.91 11.51
C ILE A 202 0.07 0.94 10.54
N GLY A 203 0.99 -0.01 10.66
CA GLY A 203 2.22 -0.10 9.87
C GLY A 203 2.06 -0.79 8.52
N GLY A 204 0.87 -1.32 8.22
CA GLY A 204 0.60 -2.06 6.99
C GLY A 204 0.98 -3.55 7.04
N ASN A 205 1.59 -4.03 8.12
CA ASN A 205 1.73 -5.47 8.36
C ASN A 205 0.34 -6.11 8.48
N HIS A 206 0.19 -7.26 7.84
CA HIS A 206 -1.05 -8.01 7.86
C HIS A 206 -0.79 -9.47 7.50
N GLN A 207 -1.76 -10.33 7.76
CA GLN A 207 -1.69 -11.74 7.42
C GLN A 207 -3.00 -12.29 6.90
N TYR A 208 -2.90 -13.31 6.06
CA TYR A 208 -4.03 -14.12 5.64
C TYR A 208 -3.99 -15.46 6.36
N GLU A 209 -5.04 -15.78 7.09
CA GLU A 209 -5.18 -17.02 7.83
C GLU A 209 -6.21 -17.95 7.19
N PHE A 210 -5.82 -19.22 7.03
CA PHE A 210 -6.65 -20.27 6.47
C PHE A 210 -6.66 -21.48 7.40
N LYS A 211 -7.81 -22.13 7.58
CA LYS A 211 -7.94 -23.32 8.45
C LYS A 211 -8.36 -24.52 7.63
N LYS A 212 -7.65 -25.63 7.82
CA LYS A 212 -8.02 -26.94 7.26
C LYS A 212 -7.74 -28.02 8.30
N ASP A 213 -8.81 -28.71 8.70
CA ASP A 213 -8.78 -29.69 9.79
C ASP A 213 -8.18 -29.10 11.07
N LYS A 214 -7.09 -29.67 11.59
CA LYS A 214 -6.39 -29.19 12.80
C LYS A 214 -5.29 -28.16 12.51
N TYR A 215 -5.09 -27.80 11.24
CA TYR A 215 -4.01 -26.93 10.81
C TYR A 215 -4.48 -25.50 10.53
N THR A 216 -3.65 -24.53 10.93
CA THR A 216 -3.78 -23.12 10.53
C THR A 216 -2.60 -22.76 9.63
N TYR A 217 -2.89 -22.16 8.49
CA TYR A 217 -1.93 -21.66 7.52
C TYR A 217 -1.98 -20.15 7.56
N GLU A 218 -0.87 -19.54 7.92
CA GLU A 218 -0.70 -18.09 8.07
C GLU A 218 0.27 -17.62 6.99
N CYS A 219 -0.19 -16.72 6.14
CA CYS A 219 0.64 -16.03 5.15
C CYS A 219 0.78 -14.57 5.58
N ALA A 220 1.88 -14.26 6.26
CA ALA A 220 2.19 -12.91 6.73
C ALA A 220 2.84 -12.08 5.62
N ILE A 221 2.41 -10.82 5.49
CA ILE A 221 2.99 -9.79 4.62
C ILE A 221 3.66 -8.76 5.53
N ILE A 222 4.96 -8.61 5.37
CA ILE A 222 5.81 -7.82 6.26
C ILE A 222 6.21 -6.54 5.51
N VAL A 223 5.54 -5.45 5.86
CA VAL A 223 5.79 -4.11 5.31
C VAL A 223 6.82 -3.37 6.17
N LEU A 224 6.63 -3.41 7.49
CA LEU A 224 7.57 -2.92 8.48
C LEU A 224 8.19 -4.10 9.20
N GLY A 225 9.45 -4.40 8.87
CA GLY A 225 10.25 -5.43 9.49
C GLY A 225 11.64 -4.92 9.81
N GLU A 226 12.41 -5.73 10.54
CA GLU A 226 13.84 -5.49 10.74
C GLU A 226 14.58 -5.52 9.40
N LYS A 227 15.79 -4.95 9.34
CA LYS A 227 16.59 -4.77 8.11
C LYS A 227 16.71 -6.01 7.20
N ASN A 228 16.62 -7.21 7.77
CA ASN A 228 16.76 -8.49 7.05
C ASN A 228 15.48 -9.33 7.09
N SER A 229 14.34 -8.74 7.46
CA SER A 229 13.07 -9.45 7.44
C SER A 229 12.67 -9.77 6.01
N PRO A 230 12.16 -10.98 5.73
CA PRO A 230 11.62 -11.29 4.41
C PRO A 230 10.37 -10.45 4.16
N PRO A 231 9.99 -10.21 2.90
CA PRO A 231 8.77 -9.46 2.59
C PRO A 231 7.49 -10.25 2.93
N ALA A 232 7.58 -11.58 3.05
CA ALA A 232 6.47 -12.42 3.46
C ALA A 232 6.96 -13.71 4.15
N ARG A 233 6.05 -14.40 4.83
CA ARG A 233 6.34 -15.68 5.49
C ARG A 233 5.12 -16.59 5.48
N LEU A 234 5.34 -17.87 5.23
CA LEU A 234 4.37 -18.94 5.49
C LEU A 234 4.68 -19.57 6.85
N THR A 235 3.70 -19.58 7.74
CA THR A 235 3.72 -20.36 8.97
C THR A 235 2.57 -21.37 8.96
N ILE A 236 2.85 -22.63 9.30
CA ILE A 236 1.81 -23.65 9.52
C ILE A 236 1.83 -24.06 10.99
N TYR A 237 0.65 -24.10 11.59
CA TYR A 237 0.43 -24.48 12.97
C TYR A 237 -0.42 -25.75 13.07
N LEU A 238 -0.12 -26.61 14.03
CA LEU A 238 -1.01 -27.66 14.53
C LEU A 238 -1.45 -27.24 15.95
N GLY A 239 -2.67 -26.75 16.10
CA GLY A 239 -3.07 -26.03 17.32
C GLY A 239 -2.21 -24.77 17.51
N THR A 240 -1.46 -24.67 18.61
CA THR A 240 -0.53 -23.55 18.88
C THR A 240 0.92 -23.86 18.46
N LYS A 241 1.23 -25.10 18.09
CA LYS A 241 2.59 -25.52 17.74
C LYS A 241 2.89 -25.18 16.29
N LYS A 242 3.95 -24.40 16.03
CA LYS A 242 4.52 -24.19 14.69
C LYS A 242 5.10 -25.51 14.17
N THR A 243 4.58 -25.99 13.05
CA THR A 243 5.07 -27.20 12.36
C THR A 243 5.89 -26.87 11.11
N LEU A 244 5.68 -25.68 10.53
CA LEU A 244 6.46 -25.16 9.42
C LEU A 244 6.63 -23.65 9.57
N VAL A 245 7.83 -23.16 9.28
CA VAL A 245 8.10 -21.73 9.05
C VAL A 245 8.96 -21.62 7.81
N GLN A 246 8.53 -20.85 6.81
CA GLN A 246 9.33 -20.56 5.62
C GLN A 246 9.19 -19.10 5.24
N ASP A 247 10.33 -18.44 5.09
CA ASP A 247 10.38 -17.12 4.49
C ASP A 247 9.95 -17.23 3.02
N ALA A 248 9.29 -16.17 2.55
CA ALA A 248 8.73 -16.09 1.22
C ALA A 248 9.10 -14.77 0.56
N LYS A 249 9.36 -14.82 -0.74
CA LYS A 249 9.32 -13.61 -1.58
C LYS A 249 7.90 -13.41 -2.08
N ILE A 250 7.49 -12.15 -2.21
CA ILE A 250 6.29 -11.80 -2.98
C ILE A 250 6.74 -11.71 -4.42
N VAL A 251 6.18 -12.55 -5.29
CA VAL A 251 6.53 -12.55 -6.71
C VAL A 251 6.23 -11.15 -7.28
N PRO A 252 7.25 -10.48 -7.89
CA PRO A 252 7.06 -9.16 -8.45
C PRO A 252 5.95 -9.13 -9.50
N ARG A 253 5.40 -7.93 -9.65
CA ARG A 253 4.31 -7.60 -10.57
C ARG A 253 4.76 -7.68 -12.02
#